data_AF-A0A2W4IZJ4-F1
#
_entry.id   AF-A0A2W4IZJ4-F1
#
_cell.length_a   1.000
_cell.length_b   1.000
_cell.length_c   1.000
_cell.angle_alpha   90.00
_cell.angle_beta   90.00
_cell.angle_gamma   90.00
#
_symmetry.space_group_name_H-M   'P 1'
#
loop_
_entity.id
_entity.type
_entity.pdbx_description
1 polymer ?
#
loop_
_entity_poly.entity_id
_entity_poly.type
_entity_poly.pdbx_seq_one_letter_code
_entity_poly.pdbx_strand_id
1 'polypeptide(L)'
;MIPPRKRLAPIPPGDNPTRAPRRGTGGQGEARREGMLSEARAARLKAVLDPFVDRFDMQRRVLNDPVSLVHRYRDPADQEIAGLLAASFAYGQVSVFLPRLGRLLDGMGPSPRRWLEAFDPAREMPALSWFSYRFHRAADLAALLAGMQAVVEEAGSLGAWMARAWQGTGSLRLALADFVARIREEGRARAKPVFGEPAALTHLLADPRRGSASKRLLLFLRWMVRRDAVDVGTWEGLLPRRVLVVPLDTHLHRVSRLLGLTRRCDASWRTAEEITASLARLDPEDPVRYDFVLCHLGMSGLCPARREPRRCLACALRAECRAGRALGGRRRGEGWLLRSAGGRDAARR
;
A
#
# COMPACT_ATOMS: atom_id res chain seq x y z
N MET A 1 -26.91 -35.30 47.27
CA MET A 1 -26.19 -36.46 46.72
C MET A 1 -25.66 -36.09 45.35
N ILE A 2 -24.35 -35.85 45.25
CA ILE A 2 -23.62 -35.45 44.04
C ILE A 2 -22.45 -36.44 43.91
N PRO A 3 -22.23 -37.13 42.77
CA PRO A 3 -21.18 -38.14 42.66
C PRO A 3 -19.79 -37.49 42.49
N PRO A 4 -18.71 -38.15 42.97
CA PRO A 4 -17.38 -37.56 43.02
C PRO A 4 -16.63 -37.60 41.67
N ARG A 5 -15.83 -36.56 41.44
CA ARG A 5 -14.97 -36.37 40.26
C ARG A 5 -13.84 -37.41 40.22
N LYS A 6 -13.68 -38.10 39.09
CA LYS A 6 -12.54 -38.99 38.78
C LYS A 6 -11.25 -38.17 38.63
N ARG A 7 -10.20 -38.55 39.37
CA ARG A 7 -8.82 -38.01 39.24
C ARG A 7 -8.15 -38.68 38.04
N LEU A 8 -7.57 -37.87 37.15
CA LEU A 8 -6.67 -38.32 36.08
C LEU A 8 -5.24 -38.43 36.63
N ALA A 9 -4.57 -39.53 36.31
CA ALA A 9 -3.19 -39.83 36.70
C ALA A 9 -2.17 -39.02 35.86
N PRO A 10 -0.97 -38.72 36.42
CA PRO A 10 0.05 -37.92 35.72
C PRO A 10 0.79 -38.72 34.65
N ILE A 11 1.12 -38.04 33.54
CA ILE A 11 1.89 -38.53 32.38
C ILE A 11 3.39 -38.44 32.72
N PRO A 12 4.20 -39.50 32.49
CA PRO A 12 5.64 -39.47 32.79
C PRO A 12 6.44 -38.65 31.75
N PRO A 13 7.60 -38.08 32.14
CA PRO A 13 8.44 -37.30 31.25
C PRO A 13 9.20 -38.21 30.27
N GLY A 14 9.07 -37.94 28.98
CA GLY A 14 9.83 -38.61 27.92
C GLY A 14 11.14 -37.89 27.63
N ASP A 15 12.24 -38.63 27.72
CA ASP A 15 13.61 -38.22 27.44
C ASP A 15 13.80 -37.61 26.05
N ASN A 16 14.49 -36.48 26.01
CA ASN A 16 14.91 -35.80 24.78
C ASN A 16 16.44 -35.90 24.64
N PRO A 17 16.99 -36.78 23.78
CA PRO A 17 18.42 -36.81 23.54
C PRO A 17 18.81 -35.72 22.52
N THR A 18 19.62 -34.78 23.01
CA THR A 18 20.47 -33.85 22.26
C THR A 18 21.09 -34.47 21.01
N ARG A 19 20.79 -33.90 19.83
CA ARG A 19 21.48 -34.20 18.57
C ARG A 19 22.22 -32.95 18.09
N ALA A 20 23.55 -33.04 18.05
CA ALA A 20 24.46 -32.03 17.52
C ALA A 20 24.15 -31.67 16.05
N PRO A 21 24.40 -30.43 15.59
CA PRO A 21 24.14 -30.06 14.21
C PRO A 21 25.23 -30.64 13.31
N ARG A 22 24.81 -31.51 12.37
CA ARG A 22 25.66 -31.96 11.27
C ARG A 22 25.86 -30.81 10.29
N ARG A 23 27.13 -30.50 9.99
CA ARG A 23 27.55 -29.64 8.89
C ARG A 23 27.05 -30.23 7.58
N GLY A 24 26.12 -29.54 6.93
CA GLY A 24 25.66 -29.83 5.57
C GLY A 24 26.18 -28.75 4.63
N THR A 25 27.26 -29.05 3.93
CA THR A 25 27.65 -28.39 2.68
C THR A 25 26.64 -28.76 1.59
N GLY A 26 26.05 -27.78 0.91
CA GLY A 26 25.25 -28.07 -0.27
C GLY A 26 24.34 -26.94 -0.72
N GLY A 27 24.74 -26.29 -1.80
CA GLY A 27 23.82 -25.98 -2.89
C GLY A 27 22.97 -24.71 -2.74
N GLN A 28 23.48 -23.65 -3.37
CA GLN A 28 22.72 -22.60 -4.04
C GLN A 28 21.26 -23.00 -4.36
N GLY A 29 20.33 -22.35 -3.68
CA GLY A 29 18.90 -22.40 -3.96
C GLY A 29 18.37 -20.99 -4.18
N GLU A 30 18.87 -20.29 -5.19
CA GLU A 30 18.18 -19.11 -5.72
C GLU A 30 16.80 -19.57 -6.22
N ALA A 31 15.78 -19.29 -5.42
CA ALA A 31 14.40 -19.50 -5.78
C ALA A 31 14.08 -18.68 -7.03
N ARG A 32 14.10 -19.33 -8.20
CA ARG A 32 13.56 -18.81 -9.45
C ARG A 32 12.13 -18.35 -9.18
N ARG A 33 11.91 -17.04 -9.06
CA ARG A 33 10.57 -16.45 -9.01
C ARG A 33 9.94 -16.64 -10.40
N GLU A 34 9.28 -17.77 -10.60
CA GLU A 34 8.47 -18.05 -11.78
C GLU A 34 7.26 -17.10 -11.83
N GLY A 35 7.48 -15.88 -12.32
CA GLY A 35 6.40 -14.97 -12.67
C GLY A 35 5.46 -15.62 -13.69
N MET A 36 4.17 -15.29 -13.57
CA MET A 36 3.07 -15.88 -14.34
C MET A 36 3.14 -15.69 -15.87
N LEU A 37 3.96 -14.76 -16.32
CA LEU A 37 4.08 -14.36 -17.73
C LEU A 37 5.31 -15.00 -18.34
N SER A 38 5.18 -15.71 -19.46
CA SER A 38 6.35 -16.04 -20.30
C SER A 38 7.04 -14.77 -20.80
N GLU A 39 8.34 -14.83 -21.09
CA GLU A 39 9.11 -13.68 -21.57
C GLU A 39 8.48 -13.04 -22.82
N ALA A 40 8.08 -13.88 -23.79
CA ALA A 40 7.40 -13.41 -24.99
C ALA A 40 6.09 -12.67 -24.70
N ARG A 41 5.33 -13.09 -23.67
CA ARG A 41 4.10 -12.40 -23.27
C ARG A 41 4.39 -11.13 -22.48
N ALA A 42 5.41 -11.15 -21.62
CA ALA A 42 5.87 -9.97 -20.89
C ALA A 42 6.31 -8.86 -21.86
N ALA A 43 7.09 -9.19 -22.89
CA ALA A 43 7.50 -8.26 -23.94
C ALA A 43 6.30 -7.63 -24.68
N ARG A 44 5.30 -8.44 -25.09
CA ARG A 44 4.09 -7.92 -25.73
C ARG A 44 3.25 -7.06 -24.80
N LEU A 45 3.11 -7.44 -23.54
CA LEU A 45 2.36 -6.64 -22.55
C LEU A 45 3.08 -5.32 -22.28
N LYS A 46 4.41 -5.33 -22.12
CA LYS A 46 5.23 -4.12 -21.99
C LYS A 46 5.02 -3.17 -23.16
N ALA A 47 5.06 -3.68 -24.40
CA ALA A 47 4.91 -2.89 -25.62
C ALA A 47 3.56 -2.13 -25.70
N VAL A 48 2.50 -2.64 -25.06
CA VAL A 48 1.19 -1.94 -25.00
C VAL A 48 1.00 -1.16 -23.71
N LEU A 49 1.63 -1.57 -22.61
CA LEU A 49 1.42 -0.98 -21.29
C LEU A 49 2.31 0.26 -21.07
N ASP A 50 3.55 0.27 -21.58
CA ASP A 50 4.45 1.42 -21.44
C ASP A 50 3.85 2.68 -22.10
N PRO A 51 3.42 2.66 -23.38
CA PRO A 51 2.77 3.83 -23.98
C PRO A 51 1.43 4.19 -23.32
N PHE A 52 0.77 3.22 -22.70
CA PHE A 52 -0.48 3.46 -21.98
C PHE A 52 -0.22 4.23 -20.67
N VAL A 53 0.87 3.91 -19.96
CA VAL A 53 1.31 4.65 -18.78
C VAL A 53 1.70 6.08 -19.15
N ASP A 54 2.52 6.25 -20.20
CA ASP A 54 3.05 7.56 -20.60
C ASP A 54 1.95 8.56 -21.00
N ARG A 55 0.85 8.08 -21.58
CA ARG A 55 -0.29 8.91 -22.02
C ARG A 55 -1.38 9.06 -20.95
N PHE A 56 -1.24 8.41 -19.80
CA PHE A 56 -2.26 8.47 -18.77
C PHE A 56 -2.23 9.86 -18.12
N ASP A 57 -3.39 10.51 -18.01
CA ASP A 57 -3.52 11.82 -17.37
C ASP A 57 -3.32 11.71 -15.85
N MET A 58 -2.06 11.65 -15.42
CA MET A 58 -1.65 11.49 -14.03
C MET A 58 -2.04 12.72 -13.20
N GLN A 59 -1.81 13.92 -13.74
CA GLN A 59 -2.00 15.18 -13.03
C GLN A 59 -3.44 15.33 -12.52
N ARG A 60 -4.43 15.06 -13.39
CA ARG A 60 -5.84 15.10 -12.98
C ARG A 60 -6.20 14.07 -11.91
N ARG A 61 -5.49 12.93 -11.88
CA ARG A 61 -5.73 11.87 -10.88
C ARG A 61 -5.11 12.20 -9.53
N VAL A 62 -3.91 12.81 -9.52
CA VAL A 62 -3.24 13.27 -8.30
C VAL A 62 -4.11 14.23 -7.50
N LEU A 63 -4.81 15.17 -8.16
CA LEU A 63 -5.68 16.15 -7.50
C LEU A 63 -6.79 15.54 -6.63
N ASN A 64 -7.22 14.30 -6.95
CA ASN A 64 -8.24 13.57 -6.20
C ASN A 64 -7.67 12.30 -5.55
N ASP A 65 -6.37 12.26 -5.31
CA ASP A 65 -5.66 11.19 -4.63
C ASP A 65 -5.07 11.71 -3.31
N PRO A 66 -5.01 10.90 -2.24
CA PRO A 66 -4.39 11.31 -0.98
C PRO A 66 -2.94 11.80 -1.10
N VAL A 67 -2.19 11.41 -2.14
CA VAL A 67 -0.85 11.94 -2.39
C VAL A 67 -0.85 13.47 -2.59
N SER A 68 -1.97 14.08 -3.01
CA SER A 68 -2.11 15.53 -3.10
C SER A 68 -1.83 16.26 -1.77
N LEU A 69 -2.08 15.63 -0.63
CA LEU A 69 -1.75 16.20 0.68
C LEU A 69 -0.24 16.25 0.93
N VAL A 70 0.51 15.35 0.32
CA VAL A 70 1.98 15.30 0.40
C VAL A 70 2.58 16.41 -0.46
N HIS A 71 2.03 16.62 -1.67
CA HIS A 71 2.43 17.69 -2.60
C HIS A 71 2.23 19.11 -2.06
N ARG A 72 1.52 19.28 -0.93
CA ARG A 72 1.40 20.57 -0.23
C ARG A 72 2.73 21.05 0.36
N TYR A 73 3.67 20.13 0.59
CA TYR A 73 4.95 20.40 1.26
C TYR A 73 6.10 20.27 0.27
N ARG A 74 7.16 21.06 0.49
CA ARG A 74 8.41 20.99 -0.28
C ARG A 74 9.54 20.33 0.49
N ASP A 75 9.52 20.42 1.82
CA ASP A 75 10.51 19.79 2.68
C ASP A 75 10.26 18.27 2.72
N PRO A 76 11.26 17.44 2.37
CA PRO A 76 11.16 15.98 2.47
C PRO A 76 10.73 15.49 3.87
N ALA A 77 11.18 16.16 4.93
CA ALA A 77 10.86 15.78 6.30
C ALA A 77 9.36 15.99 6.61
N ASP A 78 8.74 17.04 6.07
CA ASP A 78 7.30 17.28 6.18
C ASP A 78 6.49 16.31 5.31
N GLN A 79 7.00 16.02 4.10
CA GLN A 79 6.37 15.08 3.16
C GLN A 79 6.28 13.66 3.72
N GLU A 80 7.25 13.20 4.50
CA GLU A 80 7.19 11.90 5.19
C GLU A 80 6.02 11.82 6.18
N ILE A 81 5.86 12.86 7.01
CA ILE A 81 4.82 12.90 8.04
C ILE A 81 3.45 12.99 7.39
N ALA A 82 3.29 13.92 6.44
CA ALA A 82 2.06 14.06 5.67
C ALA A 82 1.74 12.78 4.88
N GLY A 83 2.74 12.13 4.31
CA GLY A 83 2.60 10.89 3.53
C GLY A 83 2.07 9.73 4.36
N LEU A 84 2.65 9.48 5.54
CA LEU A 84 2.19 8.37 6.37
C LEU A 84 0.78 8.62 6.93
N LEU A 85 0.46 9.85 7.31
CA LEU A 85 -0.89 10.24 7.71
C LEU A 85 -1.89 10.04 6.56
N ALA A 86 -1.59 10.60 5.38
CA ALA A 86 -2.43 10.49 4.19
C ALA A 86 -2.70 9.03 3.82
N ALA A 87 -1.66 8.20 3.77
CA ALA A 87 -1.75 6.80 3.43
C ALA A 87 -2.53 5.98 4.47
N SER A 88 -2.29 6.21 5.77
CA SER A 88 -2.96 5.48 6.87
C SER A 88 -4.48 5.62 6.82
N PHE A 89 -4.97 6.78 6.38
CA PHE A 89 -6.39 7.11 6.25
C PHE A 89 -6.93 7.01 4.82
N ALA A 90 -6.13 6.58 3.84
CA ALA A 90 -6.51 6.41 2.43
C ALA A 90 -7.44 5.20 2.17
N TYR A 91 -8.61 5.21 2.80
CA TYR A 91 -9.66 4.22 2.61
C TYR A 91 -11.04 4.84 2.82
N GLY A 92 -12.03 4.36 2.06
CA GLY A 92 -13.35 4.98 1.99
C GLY A 92 -13.46 6.00 0.85
N GLN A 93 -14.44 6.90 0.93
CA GLN A 93 -14.69 7.89 -0.12
C GLN A 93 -13.70 9.06 0.00
N VAL A 94 -13.02 9.39 -1.09
CA VAL A 94 -11.99 10.46 -1.14
C VAL A 94 -12.56 11.79 -0.68
N SER A 95 -13.76 12.15 -1.16
CA SER A 95 -14.46 13.38 -0.75
C SER A 95 -14.74 13.49 0.75
N VAL A 96 -14.62 12.38 1.49
CA VAL A 96 -14.92 12.30 2.91
C VAL A 96 -13.64 12.33 3.75
N PHE A 97 -12.61 11.55 3.42
CA PHE A 97 -11.39 11.53 4.23
C PHE A 97 -10.43 12.67 3.89
N LEU A 98 -10.36 13.10 2.62
CA LEU A 98 -9.36 14.07 2.16
C LEU A 98 -9.51 15.44 2.85
N PRO A 99 -10.72 16.03 2.97
CA PRO A 99 -10.89 17.31 3.69
C PRO A 99 -10.60 17.20 5.18
N ARG A 100 -10.88 16.05 5.81
CA ARG A 100 -10.57 15.83 7.24
C ARG A 100 -9.07 15.80 7.49
N LEU A 101 -8.31 15.09 6.65
CA LEU A 101 -6.85 15.09 6.73
C LEU A 101 -6.26 16.45 6.34
N GLY A 102 -6.89 17.16 5.40
CA GLY A 102 -6.58 18.56 5.10
C GLY A 102 -6.66 19.43 6.36
N ARG A 103 -7.80 19.42 7.06
CA ARG A 103 -8.00 20.15 8.32
C ARG A 103 -7.01 19.75 9.41
N LEU A 104 -6.68 18.46 9.52
CA LEU A 104 -5.66 17.99 10.47
C LEU A 104 -4.30 18.62 10.15
N LEU A 105 -3.87 18.53 8.90
CA LEU A 105 -2.60 19.09 8.44
C LEU A 105 -2.55 20.62 8.55
N ASP A 106 -3.67 21.29 8.29
CA ASP A 106 -3.79 22.75 8.51
C ASP A 106 -3.56 23.10 9.98
N GLY A 107 -4.07 22.29 10.91
CA GLY A 107 -3.85 22.42 12.35
C GLY A 107 -2.41 22.15 12.78
N MET A 108 -1.64 21.37 12.02
CA MET A 108 -0.20 21.18 12.23
C MET A 108 0.63 22.38 11.71
N GLY A 109 0.02 23.25 10.92
CA GLY A 109 0.68 24.43 10.34
C GLY A 109 1.59 24.09 9.16
N PRO A 110 2.56 24.97 8.84
CA PRO A 110 3.36 24.85 7.62
C PRO A 110 4.39 23.72 7.65
N SER A 111 4.69 23.14 8.82
CA SER A 111 5.68 22.07 8.97
C SER A 111 5.14 20.96 9.90
N PRO A 112 4.48 19.94 9.33
CA PRO A 112 4.09 18.73 10.05
C PRO A 112 5.24 18.06 10.78
N ARG A 113 6.47 18.15 10.25
CA ARG A 113 7.67 17.61 10.90
C ARG A 113 7.93 18.27 12.25
N ARG A 114 8.06 19.60 12.27
CA ARG A 114 8.34 20.34 13.52
C ARG A 114 7.20 20.22 14.51
N TRP A 115 5.95 20.22 14.02
CA TRP A 115 4.79 19.98 14.86
C TRP A 115 4.85 18.59 15.52
N LEU A 116 5.23 17.56 14.76
CA LEU A 116 5.37 16.19 15.26
C LEU A 116 6.51 16.06 16.28
N GLU A 117 7.66 16.68 16.04
CA GLU A 117 8.79 16.67 16.99
C GLU A 117 8.41 17.32 18.32
N ALA A 118 7.63 18.40 18.28
CA ALA A 118 7.12 19.05 19.46
C ALA A 118 5.95 18.30 20.11
N PHE A 119 5.35 17.29 19.46
CA PHE A 119 4.09 16.67 19.87
C PHE A 119 4.12 16.21 21.32
N ASP A 120 3.16 16.70 22.11
CA ASP A 120 2.93 16.24 23.47
C ASP A 120 1.45 15.84 23.60
N PRO A 121 1.15 14.58 23.98
CA PRO A 121 -0.23 14.11 24.06
C PRO A 121 -1.14 14.98 24.94
N ALA A 122 -0.65 15.43 26.10
CA ALA A 122 -1.46 16.21 27.05
C ALA A 122 -1.77 17.61 26.52
N ARG A 123 -0.76 18.28 25.95
CA ARG A 123 -0.90 19.62 25.37
C ARG A 123 -1.80 19.64 24.14
N GLU A 124 -1.66 18.64 23.27
CA GLU A 124 -2.40 18.61 21.99
C GLU A 124 -3.79 17.96 22.10
N MET A 125 -4.16 17.38 23.26
CA MET A 125 -5.46 16.72 23.44
C MET A 125 -6.67 17.58 23.06
N PRO A 126 -6.79 18.86 23.50
CA PRO A 126 -7.91 19.70 23.09
C PRO A 126 -7.98 19.89 21.57
N ALA A 127 -6.82 20.11 20.92
CA ALA A 127 -6.71 20.37 19.49
C ALA A 127 -7.02 19.14 18.63
N LEU A 128 -6.83 17.93 19.15
CA LEU A 128 -7.09 16.66 18.45
C LEU A 128 -8.47 16.05 18.77
N SER A 129 -9.15 16.53 19.80
CA SER A 129 -10.42 15.96 20.30
C SER A 129 -11.54 15.89 19.26
N TRP A 130 -11.56 16.82 18.29
CA TRP A 130 -12.55 16.84 17.21
C TRP A 130 -12.37 15.69 16.20
N PHE A 131 -11.20 15.05 16.19
CA PHE A 131 -10.88 14.10 15.14
C PHE A 131 -11.69 12.81 15.27
N SER A 132 -12.52 12.56 14.26
CA SER A 132 -13.19 11.29 14.07
C SER A 132 -13.30 10.97 12.59
N TYR A 133 -12.96 9.73 12.23
CA TYR A 133 -13.18 9.21 10.89
C TYR A 133 -13.57 7.74 10.93
N ARG A 134 -14.82 7.45 10.55
CA ARG A 134 -15.45 6.13 10.67
C ARG A 134 -15.40 5.66 12.13
N PHE A 135 -14.58 4.65 12.43
CA PHE A 135 -14.40 4.11 13.77
C PHE A 135 -13.11 4.58 14.44
N HIS A 136 -12.25 5.34 13.74
CA HIS A 136 -11.07 5.94 14.37
C HIS A 136 -11.46 7.20 15.13
N ARG A 137 -10.86 7.35 16.31
CA ARG A 137 -11.06 8.48 17.21
C ARG A 137 -9.73 9.21 17.42
N ALA A 138 -9.78 10.31 18.17
CA ALA A 138 -8.60 11.07 18.59
C ALA A 138 -7.51 10.19 19.21
N ALA A 139 -7.88 9.15 19.98
CA ALA A 139 -6.92 8.20 20.55
C ALA A 139 -6.09 7.44 19.50
N ASP A 140 -6.71 6.99 18.41
CA ASP A 140 -6.00 6.27 17.33
C ASP A 140 -5.06 7.20 16.57
N LEU A 141 -5.49 8.45 16.34
CA LEU A 141 -4.66 9.47 15.70
C LEU A 141 -3.48 9.86 16.59
N ALA A 142 -3.73 10.15 17.87
CA ALA A 142 -2.68 10.50 18.83
C ALA A 142 -1.66 9.37 18.97
N ALA A 143 -2.11 8.11 19.00
CA ALA A 143 -1.21 6.96 19.03
C ALA A 143 -0.39 6.85 17.73
N LEU A 144 -0.98 7.08 16.56
CA LEU A 144 -0.23 7.12 15.30
C LEU A 144 0.85 8.21 15.33
N LEU A 145 0.49 9.44 15.73
CA LEU A 145 1.41 10.57 15.83
C LEU A 145 2.55 10.31 16.83
N ALA A 146 2.23 9.88 18.06
CA ALA A 146 3.24 9.56 19.06
C ALA A 146 4.21 8.45 18.61
N GLY A 147 3.71 7.42 17.91
CA GLY A 147 4.56 6.37 17.38
C GLY A 147 5.45 6.84 16.23
N MET A 148 4.95 7.72 15.38
CA MET A 148 5.75 8.38 14.34
C MET A 148 6.86 9.25 14.95
N GLN A 149 6.52 10.03 15.99
CA GLN A 149 7.49 10.84 16.74
C GLN A 149 8.60 9.97 17.33
N ALA A 150 8.26 8.85 17.97
CA ALA A 150 9.26 7.94 18.54
C ALA A 150 10.24 7.38 17.49
N VAL A 151 9.74 6.99 16.31
CA VAL A 151 10.58 6.55 15.20
C VAL A 151 11.50 7.66 14.71
N VAL A 152 10.97 8.88 14.63
CA VAL A 152 11.72 10.07 14.23
C VAL A 152 12.83 10.39 15.24
N GLU A 153 12.55 10.34 16.55
CA GLU A 153 13.55 10.53 17.61
C GLU A 153 14.68 9.50 17.53
N GLU A 154 14.33 8.24 17.23
CA GLU A 154 15.28 7.12 17.17
C GLU A 154 16.17 7.12 15.91
N ALA A 155 15.67 7.63 14.79
CA ALA A 155 16.31 7.48 13.48
C ALA A 155 16.58 8.78 12.72
N GLY A 156 16.11 9.91 13.24
CA GLY A 156 16.08 11.18 12.52
C GLY A 156 14.96 11.28 11.48
N SER A 157 14.52 10.18 10.86
CA SER A 157 13.40 10.17 9.90
C SER A 157 12.72 8.80 9.84
N LEU A 158 11.49 8.76 9.32
CA LEU A 158 10.79 7.48 9.06
C LEU A 158 11.55 6.69 7.99
N GLY A 159 12.10 7.40 6.99
CA GLY A 159 12.89 6.80 5.90
C GLY A 159 14.17 6.15 6.38
N ALA A 160 14.94 6.82 7.23
CA ALA A 160 16.17 6.27 7.80
C ALA A 160 15.88 5.02 8.65
N TRP A 161 14.81 5.04 9.44
CA TRP A 161 14.40 3.85 10.21
C TRP A 161 14.08 2.68 9.27
N MET A 162 13.26 2.92 8.25
CA MET A 162 12.85 1.89 7.29
C MET A 162 14.04 1.33 6.49
N ALA A 163 14.98 2.18 6.10
CA ALA A 163 16.21 1.77 5.39
C ALA A 163 17.08 0.86 6.28
N ARG A 164 17.30 1.23 7.54
CA ARG A 164 18.04 0.39 8.51
C ARG A 164 17.35 -0.96 8.72
N ALA A 165 16.03 -0.97 8.90
CA ALA A 165 15.26 -2.20 9.06
C ALA A 165 15.32 -3.09 7.83
N TRP A 166 15.27 -2.53 6.62
CA TRP A 166 15.42 -3.29 5.38
C TRP A 166 16.83 -3.87 5.24
N GLN A 167 17.88 -3.10 5.52
CA GLN A 167 19.27 -3.58 5.50
C GLN A 167 19.50 -4.72 6.49
N GLY A 168 18.92 -4.64 7.70
CA GLY A 168 19.06 -5.69 8.71
C GLY A 168 18.27 -6.96 8.42
N THR A 169 17.08 -6.84 7.81
CA THR A 169 16.21 -8.01 7.56
C THR A 169 16.36 -8.62 6.17
N GLY A 170 16.86 -7.88 5.19
CA GLY A 170 16.89 -8.28 3.77
C GLY A 170 15.49 -8.49 3.16
N SER A 171 14.42 -8.13 3.86
CA SER A 171 13.04 -8.44 3.49
C SER A 171 12.13 -7.26 3.75
N LEU A 172 11.56 -6.68 2.68
CA LEU A 172 10.64 -5.55 2.81
C LEU A 172 9.45 -5.89 3.72
N ARG A 173 8.95 -7.13 3.66
CA ARG A 173 7.83 -7.60 4.49
C ARG A 173 8.16 -7.55 5.97
N LEU A 174 9.36 -7.99 6.35
CA LEU A 174 9.79 -8.02 7.75
C LEU A 174 10.08 -6.60 8.24
N ALA A 175 10.85 -5.82 7.47
CA ALA A 175 11.12 -4.42 7.79
C ALA A 175 9.85 -3.60 8.00
N LEU A 176 8.83 -3.74 7.14
CA LEU A 176 7.54 -3.08 7.32
C LEU A 176 6.81 -3.55 8.57
N ALA A 177 6.90 -4.85 8.88
CA ALA A 177 6.23 -5.40 10.04
C ALA A 177 6.86 -4.89 11.35
N ASP A 178 8.18 -4.72 11.35
CA ASP A 178 8.91 -4.15 12.49
C ASP A 178 8.62 -2.64 12.61
N PHE A 179 8.56 -1.91 11.49
CA PHE A 179 8.17 -0.49 11.46
C PHE A 179 6.77 -0.29 12.06
N VAL A 180 5.81 -1.12 11.65
CA VAL A 180 4.44 -1.10 12.17
C VAL A 180 4.40 -1.47 13.65
N ALA A 181 5.16 -2.48 14.08
CA ALA A 181 5.21 -2.88 15.47
C ALA A 181 5.74 -1.73 16.34
N ARG A 182 6.85 -1.11 15.91
CA ARG A 182 7.47 0.02 16.60
C ARG A 182 6.53 1.19 16.79
N ILE A 183 5.88 1.66 15.71
CA ILE A 183 4.92 2.77 15.78
C ILE A 183 3.74 2.41 16.69
N ARG A 184 3.21 1.19 16.60
CA ARG A 184 2.05 0.78 17.41
C ARG A 184 2.37 0.68 18.90
N GLU A 185 3.55 0.15 19.24
CA GLU A 185 3.99 -0.02 20.62
C GLU A 185 4.23 1.33 21.29
N GLU A 186 5.11 2.14 20.72
CA GLU A 186 5.43 3.48 21.23
C GLU A 186 4.20 4.39 21.23
N GLY A 187 3.45 4.37 20.13
CA GLY A 187 2.25 5.17 19.98
C GLY A 187 1.21 4.88 21.06
N ARG A 188 0.96 3.59 21.31
CA ARG A 188 0.07 3.16 22.38
C ARG A 188 0.59 3.57 23.75
N ALA A 189 1.87 3.34 24.03
CA ALA A 189 2.47 3.64 25.32
C ALA A 189 2.36 5.13 25.67
N ARG A 190 2.65 6.00 24.70
CA ARG A 190 2.66 7.46 24.88
C ARG A 190 1.26 8.09 24.87
N ALA A 191 0.34 7.64 24.01
CA ALA A 191 -0.97 8.29 23.85
C ALA A 191 -2.05 7.77 24.82
N LYS A 192 -1.99 6.49 25.21
CA LYS A 192 -3.03 5.85 26.03
C LYS A 192 -3.31 6.54 27.38
N PRO A 193 -2.31 7.02 28.14
CA PRO A 193 -2.57 7.69 29.41
C PRO A 193 -3.44 8.95 29.30
N VAL A 194 -3.43 9.61 28.15
CA VAL A 194 -4.12 10.89 27.93
C VAL A 194 -5.42 10.70 27.13
N PHE A 195 -5.35 9.97 26.02
CA PHE A 195 -6.49 9.82 25.09
C PHE A 195 -7.32 8.56 25.34
N GLY A 196 -6.88 7.68 26.23
CA GLY A 196 -7.47 6.36 26.42
C GLY A 196 -7.03 5.35 25.34
N GLU A 197 -7.70 4.21 25.33
CA GLU A 197 -7.32 3.05 24.52
C GLU A 197 -7.46 3.30 22.99
N PRO A 198 -6.37 3.21 22.20
CA PRO A 198 -6.44 3.31 20.73
C PRO A 198 -6.90 1.98 20.12
N ALA A 199 -8.21 1.78 20.09
CA ALA A 199 -8.84 0.51 19.72
C ALA A 199 -8.68 0.12 18.23
N ALA A 200 -8.46 1.09 17.35
CA ALA A 200 -8.46 0.91 15.90
C ALA A 200 -7.10 1.18 15.23
N LEU A 201 -6.05 1.47 16.00
CA LEU A 201 -4.69 1.68 15.49
C LEU A 201 -4.18 0.51 14.62
N THR A 202 -4.57 -0.72 14.95
CA THR A 202 -4.20 -1.90 14.15
C THR A 202 -4.76 -1.86 12.72
N HIS A 203 -5.92 -1.22 12.54
CA HIS A 203 -6.48 -0.99 11.23
C HIS A 203 -5.76 0.13 10.48
N LEU A 204 -5.24 1.18 11.14
CA LEU A 204 -4.45 2.23 10.46
C LEU A 204 -3.16 1.65 9.87
N LEU A 205 -2.44 0.88 10.66
CA LEU A 205 -1.14 0.32 10.32
C LEU A 205 -1.22 -1.19 10.27
N ALA A 206 -1.70 -1.81 9.19
CA ALA A 206 -1.84 -3.27 9.13
C ALA A 206 -0.49 -3.99 9.18
N ASP A 207 -0.41 -5.13 9.90
CA ASP A 207 0.83 -5.93 9.99
C ASP A 207 0.94 -6.89 8.77
N PRO A 208 1.97 -6.75 7.90
CA PRO A 208 2.20 -7.63 6.75
C PRO A 208 2.40 -9.11 7.11
N ARG A 209 2.84 -9.44 8.33
CA ARG A 209 3.00 -10.83 8.79
C ARG A 209 1.66 -11.55 8.88
N ARG A 210 0.57 -10.81 9.14
CA ARG A 210 -0.79 -11.35 9.33
C ARG A 210 -1.56 -11.56 8.02
N GLY A 211 -0.90 -11.44 6.86
CA GLY A 211 -1.48 -11.78 5.55
C GLY A 211 -2.23 -10.64 4.85
N SER A 212 -2.40 -9.48 5.51
CA SER A 212 -2.92 -8.26 4.86
C SER A 212 -2.05 -7.88 3.67
N ALA A 213 -2.67 -7.49 2.55
CA ALA A 213 -1.95 -6.89 1.43
C ALA A 213 -1.22 -5.60 1.81
N SER A 214 -1.53 -5.01 2.97
CA SER A 214 -0.84 -3.83 3.51
C SER A 214 -0.81 -2.66 2.52
N LYS A 215 -1.84 -2.58 1.67
CA LYS A 215 -1.99 -1.62 0.57
C LYS A 215 -1.56 -0.21 0.96
N ARG A 216 -2.06 0.29 2.10
CA ARG A 216 -1.81 1.66 2.58
C ARG A 216 -0.35 1.91 2.90
N LEU A 217 0.34 0.97 3.53
CA LEU A 217 1.77 1.08 3.80
C LEU A 217 2.60 0.97 2.51
N LEU A 218 2.21 0.09 1.60
CA LEU A 218 2.86 -0.02 0.29
C LEU A 218 2.65 1.24 -0.56
N LEU A 219 1.49 1.88 -0.44
CA LEU A 219 1.19 3.15 -1.10
C LEU A 219 2.08 4.27 -0.56
N PHE A 220 2.22 4.35 0.78
CA PHE A 220 3.18 5.26 1.41
C PHE A 220 4.61 5.04 0.92
N LEU A 221 5.10 3.79 0.97
CA LEU A 221 6.44 3.47 0.47
C LEU A 221 6.63 3.84 -1.00
N ARG A 222 5.63 3.59 -1.84
CA ARG A 222 5.67 3.97 -3.25
C ARG A 222 5.90 5.46 -3.41
N TRP A 223 5.11 6.29 -2.71
CA TRP A 223 5.21 7.75 -2.75
C TRP A 223 6.58 8.26 -2.30
N MET A 224 7.15 7.65 -1.26
CA MET A 224 8.44 8.10 -0.72
C MET A 224 9.61 7.62 -1.57
N VAL A 225 9.60 6.39 -2.07
CA VAL A 225 10.76 5.78 -2.76
C VAL A 225 10.82 6.11 -4.25
N ARG A 226 9.67 6.24 -4.92
CA ARG A 226 9.62 6.58 -6.35
C ARG A 226 9.48 8.08 -6.54
N ARG A 227 10.11 8.58 -7.62
CA ARG A 227 9.96 9.96 -8.08
C ARG A 227 9.42 9.95 -9.50
N ASP A 228 8.23 10.49 -9.69
CA ASP A 228 7.60 10.71 -11.00
C ASP A 228 6.53 11.81 -10.92
N ALA A 229 5.60 11.85 -11.88
CA ALA A 229 4.52 12.83 -11.92
C ALA A 229 3.51 12.68 -10.76
N VAL A 230 3.56 11.58 -10.00
CA VAL A 230 2.65 11.24 -8.90
C VAL A 230 3.41 11.17 -7.58
N ASP A 231 4.51 10.43 -7.55
CA ASP A 231 5.26 10.08 -6.35
C ASP A 231 6.39 11.11 -6.09
N VAL A 232 6.57 11.53 -4.83
CA VAL A 232 7.47 12.66 -4.44
C VAL A 232 8.95 12.27 -4.35
N GLY A 233 9.25 11.02 -4.03
CA GLY A 233 10.62 10.49 -4.07
C GLY A 233 11.55 11.03 -2.99
N THR A 234 11.05 11.30 -1.79
CA THR A 234 11.86 11.79 -0.65
C THR A 234 12.88 10.78 -0.14
N TRP A 235 12.65 9.48 -0.40
CA TRP A 235 13.52 8.37 0.00
C TRP A 235 14.34 7.83 -1.16
N GLU A 236 14.50 8.61 -2.23
CA GLU A 236 15.36 8.26 -3.35
C GLU A 236 16.79 7.98 -2.83
N GLY A 237 17.28 6.76 -3.05
CA GLY A 237 18.58 6.28 -2.57
C GLY A 237 18.56 5.57 -1.21
N LEU A 238 17.50 5.71 -0.40
CA LEU A 238 17.37 4.97 0.87
C LEU A 238 16.92 3.51 0.67
N LEU A 239 16.03 3.30 -0.30
CA LEU A 239 15.53 2.00 -0.72
C LEU A 239 15.51 1.91 -2.25
N PRO A 240 15.94 0.79 -2.85
CA PRO A 240 15.87 0.63 -4.30
C PRO A 240 14.43 0.36 -4.77
N ARG A 241 13.99 0.99 -5.88
CA ARG A 241 12.61 0.87 -6.41
C ARG A 241 12.17 -0.57 -6.66
N ARG A 242 13.09 -1.43 -7.13
CA ARG A 242 12.87 -2.87 -7.36
C ARG A 242 12.43 -3.68 -6.13
N VAL A 243 12.64 -3.18 -4.91
CA VAL A 243 12.18 -3.90 -3.70
C VAL A 243 10.72 -3.61 -3.36
N LEU A 244 10.12 -2.58 -3.96
CA LEU A 244 8.74 -2.21 -3.71
C LEU A 244 7.77 -3.32 -4.14
N VAL A 245 6.66 -3.41 -3.42
CA VAL A 245 5.55 -4.32 -3.72
C VAL A 245 4.33 -3.47 -4.06
N VAL A 246 3.55 -3.88 -5.07
CA VAL A 246 2.38 -3.09 -5.50
C VAL A 246 1.37 -2.87 -4.37
N PRO A 247 0.81 -1.66 -4.19
CA PRO A 247 -0.27 -1.39 -3.25
C PRO A 247 -1.58 -2.01 -3.75
N LEU A 248 -1.73 -3.32 -3.51
CA LEU A 248 -2.83 -4.12 -4.05
C LEU A 248 -4.19 -3.74 -3.45
N ASP A 249 -5.10 -3.30 -4.31
CA ASP A 249 -6.52 -3.14 -4.00
C ASP A 249 -7.43 -3.92 -4.94
N THR A 250 -8.74 -3.79 -4.76
CA THR A 250 -9.74 -4.51 -5.55
C THR A 250 -9.74 -4.12 -7.03
N HIS A 251 -9.43 -2.86 -7.36
CA HIS A 251 -9.37 -2.38 -8.75
C HIS A 251 -8.12 -2.91 -9.44
N LEU A 252 -6.95 -2.73 -8.81
CA LEU A 252 -5.68 -3.25 -9.29
C LEU A 252 -5.71 -4.78 -9.40
N HIS A 253 -6.26 -5.48 -8.41
CA HIS A 253 -6.40 -6.94 -8.43
C HIS A 253 -7.26 -7.42 -9.62
N ARG A 254 -8.41 -6.79 -9.84
CA ARG A 254 -9.31 -7.11 -10.95
C ARG A 254 -8.62 -6.91 -12.30
N VAL A 255 -7.98 -5.75 -12.50
CA VAL A 255 -7.26 -5.46 -13.75
C VAL A 255 -6.07 -6.43 -13.92
N SER A 256 -5.34 -6.73 -12.85
CA SER A 256 -4.23 -7.68 -12.85
C SER A 256 -4.67 -9.09 -13.27
N ARG A 257 -5.82 -9.56 -12.80
CA ARG A 257 -6.42 -10.84 -13.24
C ARG A 257 -6.78 -10.83 -14.73
N LEU A 258 -7.29 -9.73 -15.25
CA LEU A 258 -7.62 -9.58 -16.67
C LEU A 258 -6.37 -9.58 -17.56
N LEU A 259 -5.28 -8.99 -17.09
CA LEU A 259 -3.97 -8.99 -17.76
C LEU A 259 -3.19 -10.29 -17.54
N GLY A 260 -3.64 -11.14 -16.62
CA GLY A 260 -3.01 -12.42 -16.29
C GLY A 260 -1.73 -12.29 -15.48
N LEU A 261 -1.59 -11.21 -14.69
CA LEU A 261 -0.51 -11.00 -13.72
C LEU A 261 -0.67 -11.87 -12.47
N THR A 262 -1.89 -12.35 -12.21
CA THR A 262 -2.22 -13.26 -11.12
C THR A 262 -3.42 -14.14 -11.49
N ARG A 263 -3.46 -15.36 -10.94
CA ARG A 263 -4.67 -16.22 -10.94
C ARG A 263 -5.36 -16.25 -9.58
N ARG A 264 -4.74 -15.70 -8.53
CA ARG A 264 -5.24 -15.71 -7.16
C ARG A 264 -6.52 -14.88 -7.04
N CYS A 265 -7.48 -15.36 -6.25
CA CYS A 265 -8.78 -14.71 -6.04
C CYS A 265 -8.83 -13.88 -4.75
N ASP A 266 -7.79 -13.93 -3.93
CA ASP A 266 -7.63 -13.15 -2.70
C ASP A 266 -6.73 -11.91 -2.90
N ALA A 267 -7.00 -10.86 -2.13
CA ALA A 267 -6.16 -9.65 -2.06
C ALA A 267 -5.22 -9.71 -0.85
N SER A 268 -4.32 -10.70 -0.83
CA SER A 268 -3.32 -10.89 0.23
C SER A 268 -1.95 -10.33 -0.14
N TRP A 269 -1.03 -10.30 0.83
CA TRP A 269 0.39 -10.01 0.60
C TRP A 269 1.00 -10.89 -0.50
N ARG A 270 0.69 -12.21 -0.48
CA ARG A 270 1.19 -13.16 -1.48
C ARG A 270 0.71 -12.80 -2.89
N THR A 271 -0.54 -12.35 -3.02
CA THR A 271 -1.05 -11.86 -4.31
C THR A 271 -0.33 -10.59 -4.76
N ALA A 272 -0.03 -9.66 -3.84
CA ALA A 272 0.73 -8.46 -4.18
C ALA A 272 2.15 -8.81 -4.65
N GLU A 273 2.84 -9.73 -3.99
CA GLU A 273 4.15 -10.24 -4.41
C GLU A 273 4.09 -10.93 -5.78
N GLU A 274 3.09 -11.77 -6.04
CA GLU A 274 2.92 -12.47 -7.33
C GLU A 274 2.69 -11.48 -8.49
N ILE A 275 1.84 -10.47 -8.28
CA ILE A 275 1.63 -9.41 -9.26
C ILE A 275 2.93 -8.63 -9.48
N THR A 276 3.63 -8.26 -8.41
CA THR A 276 4.91 -7.54 -8.48
C THR A 276 5.95 -8.35 -9.26
N ALA A 277 6.08 -9.65 -8.99
CA ALA A 277 6.99 -10.53 -9.72
C ALA A 277 6.64 -10.65 -11.21
N SER A 278 5.35 -10.61 -11.56
CA SER A 278 4.92 -10.58 -12.96
C SER A 278 5.24 -9.25 -13.63
N LEU A 279 5.07 -8.13 -12.94
CA LEU A 279 5.44 -6.80 -13.44
C LEU A 279 6.96 -6.61 -13.55
N ALA A 280 7.73 -7.26 -12.68
CA ALA A 280 9.20 -7.27 -12.76
C ALA A 280 9.73 -7.92 -14.05
N ARG A 281 8.92 -8.74 -14.74
CA ARG A 281 9.24 -9.26 -16.08
C ARG A 281 9.07 -8.21 -17.19
N LEU A 282 8.33 -7.13 -16.93
CA LEU A 282 8.17 -6.00 -17.85
C LEU A 282 9.19 -4.90 -17.54
N ASP A 283 9.45 -4.68 -16.25
CA ASP A 283 10.41 -3.69 -15.78
C ASP A 283 11.05 -4.17 -14.47
N PRO A 284 12.28 -4.71 -14.52
CA PRO A 284 12.95 -5.25 -13.33
C PRO A 284 13.43 -4.15 -12.36
N GLU A 285 13.65 -2.93 -12.85
CA GLU A 285 14.17 -1.82 -12.03
C GLU A 285 13.04 -1.07 -11.32
N ASP A 286 11.88 -0.92 -11.95
CA ASP A 286 10.69 -0.31 -11.35
C ASP A 286 9.40 -1.11 -11.65
N PRO A 287 9.21 -2.29 -11.02
CA PRO A 287 8.04 -3.13 -11.26
C PRO A 287 6.72 -2.45 -10.90
N VAL A 288 6.74 -1.53 -9.92
CA VAL A 288 5.51 -0.95 -9.38
C VAL A 288 5.04 0.26 -10.19
N ARG A 289 5.81 0.81 -11.14
CA ARG A 289 5.39 1.98 -11.96
C ARG A 289 4.06 1.84 -12.69
N TYR A 290 3.61 0.61 -12.89
CA TYR A 290 2.35 0.29 -13.55
C TYR A 290 1.13 0.39 -12.63
N ASP A 291 1.32 0.31 -11.31
CA ASP A 291 0.24 0.07 -10.34
C ASP A 291 -0.79 1.20 -10.37
N PHE A 292 -0.34 2.46 -10.39
CA PHE A 292 -1.21 3.64 -10.34
C PHE A 292 -2.16 3.65 -11.55
N VAL A 293 -1.61 3.48 -12.75
CA VAL A 293 -2.37 3.49 -14.00
C VAL A 293 -3.36 2.33 -14.06
N LEU A 294 -2.92 1.12 -13.68
CA LEU A 294 -3.79 -0.06 -13.65
C LEU A 294 -4.92 0.10 -12.63
N CYS A 295 -4.64 0.67 -11.46
CA CYS A 295 -5.63 0.97 -10.44
C CYS A 295 -6.64 2.02 -10.94
N HIS A 296 -6.16 3.16 -11.45
CA HIS A 296 -7.03 4.23 -11.94
C HIS A 296 -7.82 3.87 -13.20
N LEU A 297 -7.31 2.99 -14.06
CA LEU A 297 -8.08 2.39 -15.15
C LEU A 297 -9.31 1.63 -14.60
N GLY A 298 -9.14 0.91 -13.49
CA GLY A 298 -10.20 0.20 -12.82
C GLY A 298 -11.15 1.09 -12.01
N MET A 299 -10.66 2.18 -11.39
CA MET A 299 -11.46 3.11 -10.59
C MET A 299 -12.31 4.05 -11.45
N SER A 300 -11.78 4.53 -12.57
CA SER A 300 -12.48 5.46 -13.48
C SER A 300 -13.58 4.82 -14.32
N GLY A 301 -13.77 3.50 -14.22
CA GLY A 301 -14.72 2.75 -15.05
C GLY A 301 -14.30 2.58 -16.51
N LEU A 302 -13.10 3.02 -16.89
CA LEU A 302 -12.53 2.75 -18.22
C LEU A 302 -12.34 1.24 -18.44
N CYS A 303 -11.94 0.51 -17.41
CA CYS A 303 -12.06 -0.95 -17.35
C CYS A 303 -13.29 -1.34 -16.50
N PRO A 304 -14.45 -1.64 -17.11
CA PRO A 304 -15.68 -1.94 -16.37
C PRO A 304 -15.61 -3.26 -15.60
N ALA A 305 -16.32 -3.35 -14.46
CA ALA A 305 -16.31 -4.53 -13.59
C ALA A 305 -16.81 -5.79 -14.30
N ARG A 306 -17.80 -5.63 -15.18
CA ARG A 306 -18.29 -6.67 -16.10
C ARG A 306 -17.77 -6.37 -17.49
N ARG A 307 -17.49 -7.43 -18.27
CA ARG A 307 -17.07 -7.28 -19.67
C ARG A 307 -18.13 -6.51 -20.45
N GLU A 308 -17.73 -5.39 -21.02
CA GLU A 308 -18.58 -4.54 -21.86
C GLU A 308 -17.96 -4.47 -23.26
N PRO A 309 -18.60 -5.06 -24.30
CA PRO A 309 -17.99 -5.21 -25.61
C PRO A 309 -17.42 -3.93 -26.19
N ARG A 310 -18.18 -2.83 -26.15
CA ARG A 310 -17.77 -1.54 -26.72
C ARG A 310 -16.48 -1.01 -26.06
N ARG A 311 -16.44 -0.96 -24.72
CA ARG A 311 -15.24 -0.49 -23.98
C ARG A 311 -14.06 -1.44 -24.13
N CYS A 312 -14.29 -2.75 -24.08
CA CYS A 312 -13.23 -3.74 -24.19
C CYS A 312 -12.61 -3.78 -25.60
N LEU A 313 -13.40 -3.55 -26.66
CA LEU A 313 -12.89 -3.46 -28.04
C LEU A 313 -12.07 -2.19 -28.27
N ALA A 314 -12.45 -1.08 -27.64
CA ALA A 314 -11.75 0.20 -27.71
C ALA A 314 -10.53 0.33 -26.77
N CYS A 315 -10.33 -0.63 -25.86
CA CYS A 315 -9.26 -0.57 -24.87
C CYS A 315 -7.88 -0.79 -25.51
N ALA A 316 -6.91 0.09 -25.21
CA ALA A 316 -5.52 -0.03 -25.68
C ALA A 316 -4.86 -1.37 -25.27
N LEU A 317 -5.25 -1.92 -24.13
CA LEU A 317 -4.72 -3.18 -23.61
C LEU A 317 -5.45 -4.42 -24.16
N ARG A 318 -6.38 -4.26 -25.11
CA ARG A 318 -7.24 -5.35 -25.64
C ARG A 318 -6.44 -6.58 -26.06
N ALA A 319 -5.34 -6.39 -26.78
CA ALA A 319 -4.54 -7.49 -27.33
C ALA A 319 -3.96 -8.41 -26.24
N GLU A 320 -3.68 -7.86 -25.05
CA GLU A 320 -3.11 -8.59 -23.91
C GLU A 320 -4.09 -8.84 -22.76
N CYS A 321 -5.32 -8.32 -22.86
CA CYS A 321 -6.39 -8.50 -21.88
C CYS A 321 -7.26 -9.72 -22.20
N ARG A 322 -7.52 -10.59 -21.21
CA ARG A 322 -8.40 -11.77 -21.35
C ARG A 322 -9.81 -11.40 -21.83
N ALA A 323 -10.40 -10.33 -21.28
CA ALA A 323 -11.75 -9.89 -21.69
C ALA A 323 -11.77 -9.33 -23.12
N GLY A 324 -10.72 -8.61 -23.53
CA GLY A 324 -10.58 -8.05 -24.87
C GLY A 324 -10.33 -9.13 -25.94
N ARG A 325 -9.46 -10.09 -25.65
CA ARG A 325 -9.19 -11.24 -26.53
C ARG A 325 -10.41 -12.11 -26.75
N ALA A 326 -11.24 -12.30 -25.72
CA ALA A 326 -12.48 -13.07 -25.82
C ALA A 326 -13.54 -12.45 -26.75
N LEU A 327 -13.38 -11.19 -27.17
CA LEU A 327 -14.24 -10.51 -28.14
C LEU A 327 -13.69 -10.56 -29.57
N GLY A 328 -12.50 -11.14 -29.75
CA GLY A 328 -11.78 -11.15 -31.01
C GLY A 328 -12.21 -12.25 -31.98
N GLY A 329 -13.39 -12.10 -32.57
CA GLY A 329 -13.57 -12.33 -34.00
C GLY A 329 -13.17 -11.06 -34.77
N ARG A 330 -12.36 -11.20 -35.83
CA ARG A 330 -11.88 -10.24 -36.86
C ARG A 330 -11.75 -8.74 -36.50
N ARG A 331 -10.53 -8.22 -36.66
CA ARG A 331 -10.20 -6.78 -36.67
C ARG A 331 -11.05 -6.05 -37.73
N ARG A 332 -11.78 -5.01 -37.35
CA ARG A 332 -12.03 -3.85 -38.22
C ARG A 332 -11.32 -2.66 -37.59
N GLY A 333 -10.54 -1.97 -38.41
CA GLY A 333 -9.76 -0.81 -38.02
C GLY A 333 -10.62 0.42 -37.76
N GLU A 334 -9.91 1.50 -37.46
CA GLU A 334 -10.33 2.91 -37.38
C GLU A 334 -10.68 3.47 -35.98
N GLY A 335 -9.95 4.54 -35.63
CA GLY A 335 -10.49 5.71 -34.93
C GLY A 335 -10.37 5.76 -33.40
N TRP A 336 -9.24 6.24 -32.89
CA TRP A 336 -9.13 6.70 -31.50
C TRP A 336 -9.88 8.02 -31.30
N LEU A 337 -10.79 8.07 -30.32
CA LEU A 337 -11.26 9.31 -29.70
C LEU A 337 -11.37 9.11 -28.19
N LEU A 338 -10.29 9.45 -27.47
CA LEU A 338 -10.37 9.78 -26.05
C LEU A 338 -11.08 11.13 -25.93
N ARG A 339 -12.42 11.12 -25.87
CA ARG A 339 -13.17 12.27 -25.36
C ARG A 339 -13.25 12.16 -23.84
N SER A 340 -12.64 13.13 -23.20
CA SER A 340 -12.78 13.49 -21.79
C SER A 340 -14.26 13.43 -21.40
N ALA A 341 -14.64 12.50 -20.53
CA ALA A 341 -15.92 12.56 -19.84
C ALA A 341 -15.86 13.73 -18.85
N GLY A 342 -16.28 14.90 -19.31
CA GLY A 342 -16.74 16.02 -18.50
C GLY A 342 -18.27 16.07 -18.55
N GLY A 343 -18.88 16.27 -17.38
CA GLY A 343 -20.22 16.85 -17.21
C GLY A 343 -21.42 16.00 -17.61
N ARG A 344 -22.18 15.56 -16.62
CA ARG A 344 -23.60 15.95 -16.50
C ARG A 344 -24.13 15.69 -15.09
N ASP A 345 -24.62 16.77 -14.50
CA ASP A 345 -25.55 16.81 -13.39
C ASP A 345 -26.67 15.76 -13.51
N ALA A 346 -27.05 15.23 -12.35
CA ALA A 346 -28.42 14.81 -12.10
C ALA A 346 -28.78 15.23 -10.66
N ALA A 347 -29.07 16.52 -10.50
CA ALA A 347 -30.11 16.94 -9.58
C ALA A 347 -31.44 16.33 -10.09
N ARG A 348 -32.08 15.49 -9.27
CA ARG A 348 -33.53 15.27 -9.24
C ARG A 348 -33.90 14.34 -8.07
N ARG A 349 -34.50 14.97 -7.06
CA ARG A 349 -35.32 14.47 -5.95
C ARG A 349 -34.61 13.76 -4.80
#